data_AF-A0A3M3JN24-F1
#
_entry.id   AF-A0A3M3JN24-F1
#
_cell.length_a   1.000
_cell.length_b   1.000
_cell.length_c   1.000
_cell.angle_alpha   90.00
_cell.angle_beta   90.00
_cell.angle_gamma   90.00
#
_symmetry.space_group_name_H-M   'P 1'
#
loop_
_entity.id
_entity.type
_entity.pdbx_description
1 polymer ?
#
loop_
_entity_poly.entity_id
_entity_poly.type
_entity_poly.pdbx_seq_one_letter_code
_entity_poly.pdbx_strand_id
1 'polypeptide(L)'
;SDPLSSTQMNEAEVRQAALGKQIKIFALHLRTDAGKKNHASAEQQYRTLTADANPQIGNLYIPVAGGDVRQFGARVDEIGSVFADLVHQVRSNPSQAVPVLTAAPSIAEKTAAVGYAMHMDFLGRKSASQAPQLVSAWTADRDVTNLKLPAFQVCVMLTKLQLNDLQQSLKLIVDAARKTKTSPKDFFQEIASASAYMSRDPSALRKGGNLTEGGILGEYLEGLPYRSKSLNMTQDLWLSLSVAEQEDFIDELDSKIRLYETFHNDLANWVRFGDAEPGDALYRVPLSTLP
;
A
#
# COMPACT_ATOMS: atom_id res chain seq x y z
N SER A 1 17.72 -37.31 -2.99
CA SER A 1 19.12 -36.94 -3.23
C SER A 1 19.69 -37.91 -4.27
N ASP A 2 20.44 -37.39 -5.25
CA ASP A 2 21.15 -38.23 -6.22
C ASP A 2 22.43 -38.78 -5.55
N PRO A 3 22.64 -40.11 -5.47
CA PRO A 3 23.85 -40.70 -4.88
C PRO A 3 25.15 -40.23 -5.55
N LEU A 4 25.08 -39.78 -6.80
CA LEU A 4 26.24 -39.27 -7.57
C LEU A 4 26.48 -37.77 -7.36
N SER A 5 25.62 -37.07 -6.62
CA SER A 5 25.80 -35.65 -6.33
C SER A 5 26.96 -35.43 -5.37
N SER A 6 27.93 -34.59 -5.74
CA SER A 6 29.04 -34.22 -4.84
C SER A 6 28.58 -33.48 -3.58
N THR A 7 27.41 -32.83 -3.63
CA THR A 7 26.81 -32.15 -2.47
C THR A 7 25.97 -33.08 -1.62
N GLN A 8 25.52 -34.22 -2.18
CA GLN A 8 24.51 -35.11 -1.60
C GLN A 8 23.17 -34.42 -1.23
N MET A 9 22.99 -33.16 -1.64
CA MET A 9 21.81 -32.34 -1.38
C MET A 9 20.80 -32.42 -2.54
N ASN A 10 19.52 -32.22 -2.23
CA ASN A 10 18.48 -31.97 -3.23
C ASN A 10 18.44 -30.49 -3.67
N GLU A 11 17.63 -30.18 -4.68
CA GLU A 11 17.54 -28.85 -5.28
C GLU A 11 17.09 -27.74 -4.31
N ALA A 12 16.21 -28.05 -3.34
CA ALA A 12 15.75 -27.10 -2.35
C ALA A 12 16.84 -26.82 -1.29
N GLU A 13 17.59 -27.85 -0.90
CA GLU A 13 18.73 -27.73 0.02
C GLU A 13 19.89 -26.96 -0.61
N VAL A 14 20.23 -27.23 -1.88
CA VAL A 14 21.24 -26.45 -2.61
C VAL A 14 20.81 -24.99 -2.74
N ARG A 15 19.54 -24.72 -3.07
CA ARG A 15 19.00 -23.35 -3.09
C ARG A 15 19.16 -22.69 -1.71
N GLN A 16 18.78 -23.37 -0.63
CA GLN A 16 18.86 -22.80 0.71
C GLN A 16 20.31 -22.50 1.11
N ALA A 17 21.25 -23.38 0.78
CA ALA A 17 22.67 -23.17 1.01
C ALA A 17 23.22 -21.98 0.20
N ALA A 18 22.77 -21.80 -1.04
CA ALA A 18 23.13 -20.66 -1.88
C ALA A 18 22.55 -19.34 -1.34
N LEU A 19 21.28 -19.34 -0.91
CA LEU A 19 20.63 -18.18 -0.30
C LEU A 19 21.33 -17.73 0.98
N GLY A 20 21.77 -18.68 1.83
CA GLY A 20 22.56 -18.38 3.03
C GLY A 20 23.90 -17.70 2.74
N LYS A 21 24.41 -17.83 1.51
CA LYS A 21 25.60 -17.15 1.00
C LYS A 21 25.28 -16.00 0.04
N GLN A 22 23.99 -15.64 -0.09
CA GLN A 22 23.48 -14.61 -0.99
C GLN A 22 23.85 -14.84 -2.46
N ILE A 23 23.92 -16.11 -2.86
CA ILE A 23 24.15 -16.52 -4.24
C ILE A 23 22.80 -16.73 -4.92
N LYS A 24 22.64 -16.11 -6.09
CA LYS A 24 21.51 -16.38 -7.00
C LYS A 24 21.95 -17.34 -8.09
N ILE A 25 21.10 -18.32 -8.40
CA ILE A 25 21.40 -19.39 -9.36
C ILE A 25 20.51 -19.20 -10.58
N PHE A 26 21.12 -19.15 -11.77
CA PHE A 26 20.45 -19.30 -13.05
C PHE A 26 20.65 -20.74 -13.55
N ALA A 27 19.59 -21.34 -14.10
CA ALA A 27 19.65 -22.68 -14.67
C ALA A 27 19.30 -22.61 -16.16
N LEU A 28 20.33 -22.72 -17.00
CA LEU A 28 20.18 -22.80 -18.45
C LEU A 28 20.09 -24.28 -18.84
N HIS A 29 18.88 -24.73 -19.16
CA HIS A 29 18.58 -26.14 -19.40
C HIS A 29 18.61 -26.46 -20.89
N LEU A 30 19.67 -27.13 -21.33
CA LEU A 30 19.81 -27.65 -22.69
C LEU A 30 18.89 -28.86 -22.89
N ARG A 31 17.74 -28.65 -23.56
CA ARG A 31 16.74 -29.69 -23.81
C ARG A 31 17.09 -30.52 -25.05
N THR A 32 18.23 -31.21 -24.99
CA THR A 32 18.75 -32.06 -26.06
C THR A 32 17.91 -33.31 -26.27
N ASP A 33 18.04 -33.94 -27.43
CA ASP A 33 17.32 -35.17 -27.73
C ASP A 33 17.65 -36.33 -26.78
N ALA A 34 18.89 -36.40 -26.28
CA ALA A 34 19.31 -37.41 -25.31
C ALA A 34 18.55 -37.30 -23.96
N GLY A 35 18.15 -36.08 -23.58
CA GLY A 35 17.45 -35.79 -22.33
C GLY A 35 15.93 -35.92 -22.38
N LYS A 36 15.35 -36.28 -23.54
CA LYS A 36 13.88 -36.26 -23.78
C LYS A 36 13.05 -36.94 -22.67
N LYS A 37 13.54 -38.06 -22.14
CA LYS A 37 12.84 -38.82 -21.09
C LYS A 37 12.81 -38.11 -19.74
N ASN A 38 13.74 -37.18 -19.49
CA ASN A 38 13.97 -36.60 -18.17
C ASN A 38 13.73 -35.08 -18.14
N HIS A 39 13.48 -34.43 -19.28
CA HIS A 39 13.28 -32.97 -19.36
C HIS A 39 12.24 -32.44 -18.37
N ALA A 40 11.10 -33.14 -18.22
CA ALA A 40 10.03 -32.68 -17.33
C ALA A 40 10.47 -32.68 -15.85
N SER A 41 11.11 -33.77 -15.41
CA SER A 41 11.63 -33.90 -14.05
C SER A 41 12.77 -32.90 -13.79
N ALA A 42 13.70 -32.76 -14.74
CA ALA A 42 14.80 -31.80 -14.64
C ALA A 42 14.29 -30.34 -14.59
N GLU A 43 13.29 -29.99 -15.41
CA GLU A 43 12.68 -28.66 -15.38
C GLU A 43 12.08 -28.34 -14.01
N GLN A 44 11.35 -29.28 -13.40
CA GLN A 44 10.79 -29.08 -12.06
C GLN A 44 11.89 -28.85 -11.00
N GLN A 45 12.97 -29.64 -11.06
CA GLN A 45 14.11 -29.48 -10.16
C GLN A 45 14.81 -28.13 -10.38
N TYR A 46 15.06 -27.73 -11.62
CA TYR A 46 15.71 -26.45 -11.91
C TYR A 46 14.86 -25.24 -11.55
N ARG A 47 13.54 -25.31 -11.74
CA ARG A 47 12.63 -24.25 -11.27
C ARG A 47 12.66 -24.13 -9.74
N THR A 48 12.73 -25.26 -9.04
CA THR A 48 12.84 -25.26 -7.58
C THR A 48 14.19 -24.71 -7.14
N LEU A 49 15.29 -25.15 -7.76
CA LEU A 49 16.66 -24.67 -7.49
C LEU A 49 16.81 -23.15 -7.67
N THR A 50 16.17 -22.61 -8.71
CA THR A 50 16.29 -21.20 -9.12
C THR A 50 15.13 -20.33 -8.66
N ALA A 51 14.28 -20.84 -7.76
CA ALA A 51 13.14 -20.10 -7.23
C ALA A 51 13.60 -18.84 -6.48
N ASP A 52 12.90 -17.73 -6.71
CA ASP A 52 13.16 -16.46 -6.05
C ASP A 52 12.09 -16.13 -5.01
N ALA A 53 12.47 -15.41 -3.95
CA ALA A 53 11.54 -14.95 -2.92
C ALA A 53 10.57 -13.88 -3.46
N ASN A 54 10.98 -13.13 -4.49
CA ASN A 54 10.07 -12.23 -5.20
C ASN A 54 9.15 -13.04 -6.14
N PRO A 55 7.83 -13.10 -5.88
CA PRO A 55 6.90 -13.88 -6.69
C PRO A 55 6.78 -13.38 -8.14
N GLN A 56 7.09 -12.11 -8.41
CA GLN A 56 7.11 -11.57 -9.78
C GLN A 56 8.29 -12.12 -10.60
N ILE A 57 9.44 -12.37 -9.97
CA ILE A 57 10.57 -13.06 -10.62
C ILE A 57 10.23 -14.55 -10.78
N GLY A 58 9.70 -15.15 -9.71
CA GLY A 58 9.26 -16.55 -9.64
C GLY A 58 10.44 -17.53 -9.65
N ASN A 59 11.14 -17.66 -10.77
CA ASN A 59 12.36 -18.46 -10.91
C ASN A 59 13.26 -17.96 -12.06
N LEU A 60 14.53 -18.38 -12.01
CA LEU A 60 15.58 -18.06 -12.98
C LEU A 60 15.94 -19.28 -13.87
N TYR A 61 14.94 -20.09 -14.20
CA TYR A 61 15.06 -21.21 -15.14
C TYR A 61 14.87 -20.74 -16.58
N ILE A 62 15.79 -21.14 -17.46
CA ILE A 62 15.81 -20.77 -18.88
C ILE A 62 15.91 -22.03 -19.73
N PRO A 63 14.84 -22.44 -20.43
CA PRO A 63 14.90 -23.57 -21.34
C PRO A 63 15.60 -23.18 -22.65
N VAL A 64 16.53 -24.03 -23.11
CA VAL A 64 17.16 -23.92 -24.43
C VAL A 64 16.77 -25.12 -25.26
N ALA A 65 15.96 -24.89 -26.29
CA ALA A 65 15.41 -25.96 -27.13
C ALA A 65 16.52 -26.67 -27.92
N GLY A 66 16.47 -28.01 -27.98
CA GLY A 66 17.38 -28.84 -28.77
C GLY A 66 18.85 -28.83 -28.32
N GLY A 67 19.18 -28.09 -27.26
CA GLY A 67 20.57 -27.81 -26.90
C GLY A 67 21.32 -26.96 -27.94
N ASP A 68 20.60 -26.10 -28.66
CA ASP A 68 21.20 -25.18 -29.64
C ASP A 68 22.23 -24.25 -28.96
N VAL A 69 23.51 -24.44 -29.31
CA VAL A 69 24.63 -23.67 -28.76
C VAL A 69 24.51 -22.18 -29.06
N ARG A 70 23.94 -21.79 -30.20
CA ARG A 70 23.75 -20.37 -30.53
C ARG A 70 22.68 -19.75 -29.66
N GLN A 71 21.58 -20.46 -29.41
CA GLN A 71 20.55 -19.99 -28.49
C GLN A 71 21.07 -19.91 -27.06
N PHE A 72 21.84 -20.91 -26.62
CA PHE A 72 22.51 -20.86 -25.32
C PHE A 72 23.40 -19.63 -25.19
N GLY A 73 24.26 -19.38 -26.20
CA GLY A 73 25.13 -18.20 -26.26
C GLY A 73 24.33 -16.91 -26.15
N ALA A 74 23.26 -16.76 -26.95
CA ALA A 74 22.40 -15.58 -26.90
C ALA A 74 21.76 -15.34 -25.51
N ARG A 75 21.39 -16.40 -24.78
CA ARG A 75 20.87 -16.27 -23.41
C ARG A 75 21.94 -15.85 -22.40
N VAL A 76 23.15 -16.38 -22.54
CA VAL A 76 24.28 -15.98 -21.70
C VAL A 76 24.66 -14.53 -21.98
N ASP A 77 24.70 -14.13 -23.25
CA ASP A 77 25.01 -12.77 -23.68
C ASP A 77 23.94 -11.78 -23.18
N GLU A 78 22.66 -12.14 -23.24
CA GLU A 78 21.55 -11.35 -22.70
C GLU A 78 21.74 -11.09 -21.19
N ILE A 79 22.01 -12.13 -20.40
CA ILE A 79 22.26 -12.00 -18.95
C ILE A 79 23.50 -11.15 -18.69
N GLY A 80 24.60 -11.44 -19.37
CA GLY A 80 25.88 -10.77 -19.20
C GLY A 80 25.81 -9.28 -19.52
N SER A 81 25.11 -8.93 -20.60
CA SER A 81 24.94 -7.54 -21.05
C SER A 81 24.15 -6.73 -20.02
N VAL A 82 23.07 -7.29 -19.45
CA VAL A 82 22.27 -6.61 -18.41
C VAL A 82 23.11 -6.34 -17.15
N PHE A 83 23.95 -7.29 -16.72
CA PHE A 83 24.85 -7.03 -15.59
C PHE A 83 25.94 -6.00 -15.91
N ALA A 84 26.51 -6.04 -17.12
CA ALA A 84 27.49 -5.05 -17.55
C ALA A 84 26.87 -3.63 -17.56
N ASP A 85 25.68 -3.50 -18.15
CA ASP A 85 24.92 -2.25 -18.19
C ASP A 85 24.60 -1.75 -16.78
N LEU A 86 24.19 -2.64 -15.87
CA LEU A 86 23.94 -2.27 -14.49
C LEU A 86 25.19 -1.71 -13.82
N VAL A 87 26.36 -2.35 -14.00
CA VAL A 87 27.63 -1.85 -13.44
C VAL A 87 27.98 -0.48 -14.00
N HIS A 88 27.77 -0.27 -15.31
CA HIS A 88 27.96 1.04 -15.95
C HIS A 88 27.00 2.10 -15.41
N GLN A 89 25.74 1.76 -15.21
CA GLN A 89 24.73 2.64 -14.63
C GLN A 89 25.07 3.01 -13.18
N VAL A 90 25.43 2.04 -12.34
CA VAL A 90 25.82 2.28 -10.93
C VAL A 90 26.98 3.27 -10.85
N ARG A 91 27.96 3.16 -11.77
CA ARG A 91 29.10 4.08 -11.82
C ARG A 91 28.69 5.51 -12.20
N SER A 92 27.67 5.65 -13.05
CA SER A 92 27.33 6.91 -13.70
C SER A 92 26.19 7.66 -13.01
N ASN A 93 25.31 6.95 -12.30
CA ASN A 93 24.17 7.52 -11.60
C ASN A 93 23.91 6.77 -10.27
N PRO A 94 24.10 7.41 -9.11
CA PRO A 94 23.88 6.79 -7.80
C PRO A 94 22.40 6.53 -7.49
N SER A 95 21.46 7.18 -8.19
CA SER A 95 20.03 7.01 -8.00
C SER A 95 19.45 6.20 -9.15
N GLN A 96 19.54 4.88 -9.05
CA GLN A 96 18.96 3.95 -10.02
C GLN A 96 17.45 3.82 -9.84
N ALA A 97 16.72 3.85 -10.95
CA ALA A 97 15.30 3.51 -10.95
C ALA A 97 15.09 2.03 -10.56
N VAL A 98 14.06 1.77 -9.77
CA VAL A 98 13.66 0.40 -9.41
C VAL A 98 13.16 -0.32 -10.67
N PRO A 99 13.69 -1.50 -11.02
CA PRO A 99 13.18 -2.28 -12.15
C PRO A 99 11.72 -2.65 -11.95
N VAL A 100 10.88 -2.36 -12.94
CA VAL A 100 9.46 -2.74 -12.94
C VAL A 100 9.31 -4.06 -13.68
N LEU A 101 8.75 -5.06 -12.99
CA LEU A 101 8.48 -6.37 -13.58
C LEU A 101 7.06 -6.39 -14.15
N THR A 102 6.94 -6.76 -15.42
CA THR A 102 5.66 -7.04 -16.06
C THR A 102 5.04 -8.36 -15.53
N ALA A 103 3.78 -8.65 -15.86
CA ALA A 103 3.10 -9.87 -15.43
C ALA A 103 3.78 -11.16 -15.93
N ALA A 104 4.51 -11.09 -17.04
CA ALA A 104 5.29 -12.19 -17.61
C ALA A 104 6.71 -11.69 -17.96
N PRO A 105 7.60 -11.54 -16.96
CA PRO A 105 8.86 -10.85 -17.17
C PRO A 105 9.85 -11.69 -18.00
N SER A 106 10.51 -11.00 -18.93
CA SER A 106 11.61 -11.49 -19.75
C SER A 106 12.86 -11.83 -18.92
N ILE A 107 13.82 -12.51 -19.56
CA ILE A 107 15.11 -12.83 -18.92
C ILE A 107 15.86 -11.55 -18.56
N ALA A 108 15.88 -10.57 -19.46
CA ALA A 108 16.50 -9.27 -19.20
C ALA A 108 15.86 -8.55 -17.99
N GLU A 109 14.53 -8.49 -17.91
CA GLU A 109 13.83 -7.85 -16.77
C GLU A 109 14.11 -8.55 -15.44
N LYS A 110 14.06 -9.89 -15.42
CA LYS A 110 14.42 -10.69 -14.23
C LYS A 110 15.87 -10.46 -13.83
N THR A 111 16.79 -10.43 -14.80
CA THR A 111 18.22 -10.20 -14.55
C THR A 111 18.47 -8.81 -14.00
N ALA A 112 17.80 -7.79 -14.55
CA ALA A 112 17.89 -6.42 -14.06
C ALA A 112 17.38 -6.30 -12.61
N ALA A 113 16.24 -6.93 -12.29
CA ALA A 113 15.70 -6.95 -10.93
C ALA A 113 16.64 -7.65 -9.93
N VAL A 114 17.23 -8.80 -10.31
CA VAL A 114 18.21 -9.51 -9.49
C VAL A 114 19.46 -8.65 -9.28
N GLY A 115 20.00 -8.06 -10.34
CA GLY A 115 21.18 -7.21 -10.25
C GLY A 115 20.94 -5.96 -9.41
N TYR A 116 19.78 -5.30 -9.56
CA TYR A 116 19.39 -4.18 -8.72
C TYR A 116 19.31 -4.57 -7.24
N ALA A 117 18.71 -5.72 -6.92
CA ALA A 117 18.65 -6.22 -5.54
C ALA A 117 20.06 -6.48 -4.96
N MET A 118 20.98 -7.05 -5.76
CA MET A 118 22.39 -7.22 -5.36
C MET A 118 23.08 -5.88 -5.11
N HIS A 119 22.81 -4.88 -5.95
CA HIS A 119 23.34 -3.53 -5.76
C HIS A 119 22.83 -2.89 -4.47
N MET A 120 21.53 -2.99 -4.19
CA MET A 120 20.94 -2.47 -2.95
C MET A 120 21.50 -3.17 -1.69
N ASP A 121 21.67 -4.49 -1.73
CA ASP A 121 22.29 -5.27 -0.65
C ASP A 121 23.75 -4.86 -0.42
N PHE A 122 24.52 -4.62 -1.49
CA PHE A 122 25.87 -4.07 -1.40
C PHE A 122 25.90 -2.67 -0.78
N LEU A 123 25.03 -1.76 -1.25
CA LEU A 123 24.94 -0.41 -0.70
C LEU A 123 24.57 -0.43 0.78
N GLY A 124 23.57 -1.23 1.16
CA GLY A 124 23.12 -1.35 2.55
C GLY A 124 24.22 -1.86 3.49
N ARG A 125 25.02 -2.84 3.03
CA ARG A 125 26.22 -3.26 3.77
C ARG A 125 27.26 -2.15 3.91
N LYS A 126 27.53 -1.40 2.83
CA LYS A 126 28.57 -0.36 2.82
C LYS A 126 28.19 0.86 3.66
N SER A 127 26.92 1.24 3.68
CA SER A 127 26.40 2.40 4.39
C SER A 127 25.89 2.09 5.81
N ALA A 128 25.96 0.82 6.24
CA ALA A 128 25.31 0.33 7.46
C ALA A 128 23.80 0.66 7.54
N SER A 129 23.16 0.87 6.38
CA SER A 129 21.73 1.13 6.28
C SER A 129 21.04 -0.17 5.84
N GLN A 130 20.24 -0.75 6.74
CA GLN A 130 19.36 -1.87 6.38
C GLN A 130 17.95 -1.34 6.19
N ALA A 131 17.27 -1.84 5.15
CA ALA A 131 15.83 -1.65 5.05
C ALA A 131 15.18 -2.17 6.36
N PRO A 132 14.23 -1.43 6.96
CA PRO A 132 13.53 -1.90 8.14
C PRO A 132 12.98 -3.31 7.91
N GLN A 133 13.18 -4.22 8.86
CA GLN A 133 12.59 -5.55 8.75
C GLN A 133 11.06 -5.41 8.77
N LEU A 134 10.40 -5.82 7.70
CA LEU A 134 8.95 -5.94 7.69
C LEU A 134 8.60 -7.20 8.49
N VAL A 135 8.21 -7.01 9.75
CA VAL A 135 7.77 -8.10 10.61
C VAL A 135 6.27 -8.29 10.45
N SER A 136 5.86 -9.47 9.98
CA SER A 136 4.46 -9.90 10.05
C SER A 136 4.26 -10.65 11.37
N ALA A 137 3.44 -10.08 12.26
CA ALA A 137 3.08 -10.69 13.54
C ALA A 137 1.56 -10.81 13.66
N TRP A 138 1.11 -11.79 14.44
CA TRP A 138 -0.30 -11.94 14.81
C TRP A 138 -0.46 -11.50 16.26
N THR A 139 -1.54 -10.77 16.54
CA THR A 139 -1.87 -10.32 17.90
C THR A 139 -3.35 -10.55 18.17
N ALA A 140 -3.70 -10.85 19.42
CA ALA A 140 -5.10 -10.95 19.83
C ALA A 140 -5.71 -9.54 19.87
N ASP A 141 -6.91 -9.37 19.31
CA ASP A 141 -7.65 -8.10 19.29
C ASP A 141 -8.18 -7.70 20.68
N ARG A 142 -8.20 -8.65 21.62
CA ARG A 142 -8.66 -8.48 23.00
C ARG A 142 -7.60 -8.90 24.01
N ASP A 143 -7.70 -8.31 25.20
CA ASP A 143 -6.87 -8.70 26.33
C ASP A 143 -7.12 -10.18 26.69
N VAL A 144 -6.04 -10.95 26.76
CA VAL A 144 -6.09 -12.40 27.01
C VAL A 144 -6.50 -12.78 28.43
N THR A 145 -6.36 -11.86 29.39
CA THR A 145 -6.80 -12.01 30.77
C THR A 145 -8.23 -11.53 30.98
N ASN A 146 -8.68 -10.55 30.19
CA ASN A 146 -10.05 -10.05 30.21
C ASN A 146 -10.56 -9.76 28.78
N LEU A 147 -11.23 -10.77 28.20
CA LEU A 147 -11.81 -10.70 26.86
C LEU A 147 -12.89 -9.62 26.67
N LYS A 148 -13.27 -8.85 27.69
CA LYS A 148 -14.15 -7.67 27.51
C LYS A 148 -13.39 -6.42 27.07
N LEU A 149 -12.07 -6.38 27.26
CA LEU A 149 -11.24 -5.23 26.95
C LEU A 149 -10.62 -5.39 25.54
N PRO A 150 -10.87 -4.45 24.61
CA PRO A 150 -10.14 -4.42 23.35
C PRO A 150 -8.66 -4.08 23.61
N ALA A 151 -7.74 -4.80 22.96
CA ALA A 151 -6.30 -4.57 23.08
C ALA A 151 -5.80 -3.43 22.17
N PHE A 152 -6.56 -3.10 21.13
CA PHE A 152 -6.21 -2.07 20.15
C PHE A 152 -7.36 -1.09 19.92
N GLN A 153 -6.98 0.14 19.60
CA GLN A 153 -7.89 1.17 19.11
C GLN A 153 -7.60 1.43 17.64
N VAL A 154 -8.65 1.34 16.81
CA VAL A 154 -8.56 1.69 15.38
C VAL A 154 -8.64 3.21 15.25
N CYS A 155 -7.62 3.80 14.62
CA CYS A 155 -7.53 5.23 14.39
C CYS A 155 -7.30 5.52 12.91
N VAL A 156 -7.82 6.65 12.45
CA VAL A 156 -7.47 7.25 11.16
C VAL A 156 -6.37 8.27 11.40
N MET A 157 -5.32 8.21 10.57
CA MET A 157 -4.21 9.15 10.63
C MET A 157 -4.55 10.36 9.78
N LEU A 158 -4.67 11.53 10.41
CA LEU A 158 -4.96 12.79 9.71
C LEU A 158 -3.82 13.78 9.90
N THR A 159 -3.49 14.52 8.84
CA THR A 159 -2.61 15.68 8.92
C THR A 159 -3.33 16.87 9.58
N LYS A 160 -2.57 17.89 9.98
CA LYS A 160 -3.15 19.14 10.50
C LYS A 160 -4.10 19.80 9.49
N LEU A 161 -3.71 19.78 8.22
CA LEU A 161 -4.53 20.33 7.14
C LEU A 161 -5.83 19.55 7.00
N GLN A 162 -5.77 18.22 6.93
CA GLN A 162 -6.96 17.36 6.82
C GLN A 162 -7.91 17.53 8.01
N LEU A 163 -7.38 17.61 9.23
CA LEU A 163 -8.19 17.83 10.43
C LEU A 163 -8.86 19.21 10.43
N ASN A 164 -8.14 20.26 10.02
CA ASN A 164 -8.70 21.59 9.87
C ASN A 164 -9.80 21.61 8.79
N ASP A 165 -9.53 21.01 7.63
CA ASP A 165 -10.50 20.94 6.53
C ASP A 165 -11.77 20.19 6.97
N LEU A 166 -11.63 19.10 7.73
CA LEU A 166 -12.76 18.38 8.30
C LEU A 166 -13.58 19.28 9.22
N GLN A 167 -12.92 20.01 10.13
CA GLN A 167 -13.59 20.91 11.05
C GLN A 167 -14.35 22.02 10.31
N GLN A 168 -13.75 22.61 9.27
CA GLN A 168 -14.40 23.63 8.45
C GLN A 168 -15.61 23.07 7.69
N SER A 169 -15.50 21.85 7.15
CA SER A 169 -16.63 21.16 6.52
C SER A 169 -17.81 20.97 7.49
N LEU A 170 -17.52 20.54 8.73
CA LEU A 170 -18.57 20.37 9.74
C LEU A 170 -19.22 21.70 10.12
N LYS A 171 -18.44 22.78 10.26
CA LYS A 171 -18.96 24.13 10.52
C LYS A 171 -19.92 24.58 9.42
N LEU A 172 -19.56 24.37 8.15
CA LEU A 172 -20.41 24.66 7.00
C LEU A 172 -21.75 23.90 7.07
N ILE A 173 -21.71 22.61 7.41
CA ILE A 173 -22.91 21.78 7.54
C ILE A 173 -23.81 22.29 8.68
N VAL A 174 -23.23 22.60 9.84
CA VAL A 174 -23.95 23.14 11.00
C VAL A 174 -24.59 24.50 10.67
N ASP A 175 -23.85 25.39 10.01
CA ASP A 175 -24.35 26.72 9.64
C ASP A 175 -25.50 26.62 8.64
N ALA A 176 -25.39 25.73 7.66
CA ALA A 176 -26.47 25.46 6.71
C ALA A 176 -27.72 24.88 7.41
N ALA A 177 -27.53 23.93 8.33
CA ALA A 177 -28.63 23.34 9.10
C ALA A 177 -29.35 24.41 9.96
N ARG A 178 -28.59 25.29 10.61
CA ARG A 178 -29.12 26.39 11.43
C ARG A 178 -29.92 27.40 10.62
N LYS A 179 -29.42 27.80 9.44
CA LYS A 179 -30.11 28.72 8.53
C LYS A 179 -31.42 28.15 7.98
N THR A 180 -31.50 26.83 7.84
CA THR A 180 -32.64 26.13 7.23
C THR A 180 -33.57 25.48 8.25
N LYS A 181 -33.44 25.79 9.55
CA LYS A 181 -34.32 25.29 10.63
C LYS A 181 -35.82 25.46 10.33
N THR A 182 -36.22 26.56 9.69
CA THR A 182 -37.63 26.81 9.32
C THR A 182 -38.02 26.24 7.97
N SER A 183 -37.05 25.89 7.12
CA SER A 183 -37.24 25.33 5.78
C SER A 183 -36.27 24.17 5.50
N PRO A 184 -36.45 22.99 6.13
CA PRO A 184 -35.48 21.90 6.05
C PRO A 184 -35.18 21.39 4.64
N LYS A 185 -36.10 21.59 3.70
CA LYS A 185 -35.94 21.27 2.27
C LYS A 185 -34.81 22.03 1.57
N ASP A 186 -34.43 23.19 2.08
CA ASP A 186 -33.41 24.05 1.49
C ASP A 186 -32.00 23.72 2.00
N PHE A 187 -31.87 22.80 2.98
CA PHE A 187 -30.61 22.46 3.66
C PHE A 187 -29.47 22.05 2.69
N PHE A 188 -29.70 21.05 1.83
CA PHE A 188 -28.69 20.58 0.87
C PHE A 188 -28.36 21.65 -0.19
N GLN A 189 -29.31 22.53 -0.50
CA GLN A 189 -29.10 23.62 -1.42
C GLN A 189 -28.19 24.70 -0.81
N GLU A 190 -28.37 24.99 0.49
CA GLU A 190 -27.49 25.89 1.25
C GLU A 190 -26.07 25.31 1.39
N ILE A 191 -25.94 23.99 1.68
CA ILE A 191 -24.63 23.32 1.68
C ILE A 191 -23.97 23.45 0.30
N ALA A 192 -24.69 23.13 -0.77
CA ALA A 192 -24.15 23.22 -2.13
C ALA A 192 -23.72 24.65 -2.50
N SER A 193 -24.48 25.66 -2.03
CA SER A 193 -24.14 27.08 -2.20
C SER A 193 -22.86 27.43 -1.46
N ALA A 194 -22.79 27.13 -0.16
CA ALA A 194 -21.61 27.42 0.68
C ALA A 194 -20.36 26.70 0.17
N SER A 195 -20.51 25.48 -0.35
CA SER A 195 -19.40 24.67 -0.85
C SER A 195 -18.84 25.19 -2.17
N ALA A 196 -19.68 25.77 -3.03
CA ALA A 196 -19.23 26.45 -4.25
C ALA A 196 -18.34 27.67 -3.92
N TYR A 197 -18.63 28.41 -2.84
CA TYR A 197 -17.76 29.50 -2.37
C TYR A 197 -16.40 29.02 -1.87
N MET A 198 -16.30 27.76 -1.42
CA MET A 198 -15.05 27.12 -0.99
C MET A 198 -14.33 26.40 -2.14
N SER A 199 -14.73 26.63 -3.40
CA SER A 199 -14.18 25.98 -4.59
C SER A 199 -14.23 24.45 -4.58
N ARG A 200 -15.23 23.87 -3.88
CA ARG A 200 -15.52 22.43 -3.91
C ARG A 200 -16.60 22.15 -4.95
N ASP A 201 -16.56 20.99 -5.63
CA ASP A 201 -17.57 20.60 -6.61
C ASP A 201 -18.83 20.04 -5.91
N PRO A 202 -19.98 20.73 -5.95
CA PRO A 202 -21.21 20.27 -5.31
C PRO A 202 -22.09 19.42 -6.24
N SER A 203 -21.58 19.01 -7.42
CA SER A 203 -22.39 18.37 -8.46
C SER A 203 -23.06 17.07 -8.01
N ALA A 204 -22.41 16.29 -7.15
CA ALA A 204 -22.96 15.05 -6.59
C ALA A 204 -24.06 15.31 -5.55
N LEU A 205 -23.95 16.35 -4.70
CA LEU A 205 -25.03 16.73 -3.77
C LEU A 205 -26.32 17.08 -4.50
N ARG A 206 -26.21 17.83 -5.60
CA ARG A 206 -27.36 18.25 -6.42
C ARG A 206 -28.07 17.07 -7.10
N LYS A 207 -27.41 15.92 -7.19
CA LYS A 207 -27.95 14.66 -7.75
C LYS A 207 -28.47 13.70 -6.66
N GLY A 208 -28.56 14.16 -5.41
CA GLY A 208 -29.04 13.35 -4.29
C GLY A 208 -27.95 12.51 -3.60
N GLY A 209 -26.68 12.76 -3.91
CA GLY A 209 -25.55 12.13 -3.21
C GLY A 209 -25.46 12.57 -1.75
N ASN A 210 -24.80 11.75 -0.94
CA ASN A 210 -24.56 12.07 0.47
C ASN A 210 -23.46 13.15 0.65
N LEU A 211 -23.24 13.58 1.89
CA LEU A 211 -22.25 14.63 2.20
C LEU A 211 -20.79 14.26 1.82
N THR A 212 -20.45 12.97 1.75
CA THR A 212 -19.13 12.50 1.29
C THR A 212 -19.00 12.53 -0.24
N GLU A 213 -19.95 11.93 -0.96
CA GLU A 213 -20.00 11.92 -2.43
C GLU A 213 -20.07 13.34 -2.98
N GLY A 214 -20.72 14.24 -2.23
CA GLY A 214 -20.78 15.66 -2.46
C GLY A 214 -19.46 16.43 -2.39
N GLY A 215 -18.35 15.77 -2.03
CA GLY A 215 -17.04 16.40 -1.86
C GLY A 215 -16.96 17.36 -0.67
N ILE A 216 -17.93 17.34 0.24
CA ILE A 216 -17.97 18.23 1.40
C ILE A 216 -17.10 17.68 2.52
N LEU A 217 -17.23 16.38 2.76
CA LEU A 217 -16.33 15.64 3.63
C LEU A 217 -15.15 15.13 2.80
N GLY A 218 -13.95 15.10 3.40
CA GLY A 218 -12.72 14.77 2.67
C GLY A 218 -12.68 13.32 2.19
N GLU A 219 -11.99 13.08 1.07
CA GLU A 219 -11.83 11.76 0.43
C GLU A 219 -11.22 10.70 1.35
N TYR A 220 -10.44 11.09 2.37
CA TYR A 220 -9.84 10.18 3.35
C TYR A 220 -10.88 9.50 4.27
N LEU A 221 -12.15 9.91 4.18
CA LEU A 221 -13.27 9.25 4.84
C LEU A 221 -13.97 8.25 3.91
N GLU A 222 -13.68 8.28 2.60
CA GLU A 222 -14.21 7.34 1.62
C GLU A 222 -13.57 5.96 1.81
N GLY A 223 -14.39 4.90 1.73
CA GLY A 223 -13.91 3.53 1.87
C GLY A 223 -13.60 3.07 3.29
N LEU A 224 -13.84 3.91 4.31
CA LEU A 224 -13.79 3.46 5.70
C LEU A 224 -14.85 2.36 5.93
N PRO A 225 -14.51 1.27 6.65
CA PRO A 225 -15.45 0.19 6.93
C PRO A 225 -16.61 0.64 7.84
N TYR A 226 -16.48 1.81 8.46
CA TYR A 226 -17.49 2.43 9.31
C TYR A 226 -18.27 3.48 8.53
N ARG A 227 -19.60 3.37 8.55
CA ARG A 227 -20.50 4.37 7.96
C ARG A 227 -21.30 5.03 9.08
N SER A 228 -20.87 6.21 9.50
CA SER A 228 -21.58 7.02 10.49
C SER A 228 -22.88 7.61 9.92
N LYS A 229 -23.71 8.18 10.81
CA LYS A 229 -24.94 8.90 10.44
C LYS A 229 -24.63 10.13 9.58
N SER A 230 -23.55 10.88 9.88
CA SER A 230 -23.18 12.08 9.11
C SER A 230 -22.61 11.75 7.74
N LEU A 231 -21.83 10.66 7.60
CA LEU A 231 -21.31 10.21 6.30
C LEU A 231 -22.45 9.78 5.36
N ASN A 232 -23.48 9.13 5.90
CA ASN A 232 -24.64 8.67 5.13
C ASN A 232 -25.78 9.70 5.03
N MET A 233 -25.60 10.94 5.50
CA MET A 233 -26.67 11.93 5.48
C MET A 233 -27.02 12.31 4.03
N THR A 234 -28.26 12.01 3.63
CA THR A 234 -28.86 12.42 2.35
C THR A 234 -30.00 13.40 2.59
N GLN A 235 -30.45 14.07 1.52
CA GLN A 235 -31.58 15.00 1.60
C GLN A 235 -32.86 14.31 2.08
N ASP A 236 -33.14 13.12 1.55
CA ASP A 236 -34.33 12.35 1.94
C ASP A 236 -34.26 11.93 3.41
N LEU A 237 -33.09 11.49 3.88
CA LEU A 237 -32.89 11.14 5.29
C LEU A 237 -33.10 12.37 6.17
N TRP A 238 -32.47 13.51 5.85
CA TRP A 238 -32.62 14.76 6.60
C TRP A 238 -34.09 15.22 6.72
N LEU A 239 -34.84 15.13 5.62
CA LEU A 239 -36.26 15.50 5.57
C LEU A 239 -37.17 14.52 6.33
N SER A 240 -36.72 13.27 6.51
CA SER A 240 -37.45 12.27 7.29
C SER A 240 -37.27 12.44 8.81
N LEU A 241 -36.22 13.14 9.24
CA LEU A 241 -35.95 13.38 10.66
C LEU A 241 -36.95 14.37 11.26
N SER A 242 -37.35 14.12 12.49
CA SER A 242 -38.07 15.10 13.31
C SER A 242 -37.19 16.29 13.67
N VAL A 243 -37.80 17.39 14.11
CA VAL A 243 -37.08 18.60 14.55
C VAL A 243 -36.10 18.28 15.70
N ALA A 244 -36.49 17.40 16.62
CA ALA A 244 -35.61 16.98 17.71
C ALA A 244 -34.38 16.20 17.18
N GLU A 245 -34.58 15.25 16.26
CA GLU A 245 -33.48 14.48 15.66
C GLU A 245 -32.57 15.33 14.76
N GLN A 246 -33.11 16.38 14.15
CA GLN A 246 -32.33 17.38 13.41
C GLN A 246 -31.46 18.19 14.37
N GLU A 247 -31.98 18.62 15.53
CA GLU A 247 -31.18 19.32 16.54
C GLU A 247 -30.12 18.41 17.16
N ASP A 248 -30.45 17.16 17.49
CA ASP A 248 -29.48 16.17 17.99
C ASP A 248 -28.32 15.96 17.00
N PHE A 249 -28.62 15.93 15.70
CA PHE A 249 -27.60 15.84 14.66
C PHE A 249 -26.70 17.08 14.63
N ILE A 250 -27.27 18.28 14.75
CA ILE A 250 -26.51 19.54 14.80
C ILE A 250 -25.61 19.56 16.04
N ASP A 251 -26.13 19.19 17.20
CA ASP A 251 -25.40 19.17 18.47
C ASP A 251 -24.25 18.14 18.46
N GLU A 252 -24.46 16.98 17.83
CA GLU A 252 -23.41 15.98 17.60
C GLU A 252 -22.25 16.57 16.78
N LEU A 253 -22.56 17.27 15.67
CA LEU A 253 -21.54 17.90 14.83
C LEU A 253 -20.78 19.01 15.57
N ASP A 254 -21.49 19.83 16.34
CA ASP A 254 -20.89 20.86 17.19
C ASP A 254 -19.94 20.27 18.24
N SER A 255 -20.31 19.13 18.84
CA SER A 255 -19.45 18.40 19.75
C SER A 255 -18.17 17.90 19.06
N LYS A 256 -18.28 17.37 17.83
CA LYS A 256 -17.13 16.91 17.04
C LYS A 256 -16.22 18.07 16.62
N ILE A 257 -16.78 19.23 16.27
CA ILE A 257 -16.00 20.45 15.96
C ILE A 257 -15.12 20.85 17.14
N ARG A 258 -15.67 20.88 18.36
CA ARG A 258 -14.92 21.18 19.60
C ARG A 258 -13.86 20.12 19.92
N LEU A 259 -14.17 18.85 19.67
CA LEU A 259 -13.21 17.76 19.83
C LEU A 259 -12.01 17.92 18.88
N TYR A 260 -12.26 18.25 17.60
CA TYR A 260 -11.18 18.45 16.63
C TYR A 260 -10.33 19.68 16.94
N GLU A 261 -10.91 20.73 17.54
CA GLU A 261 -10.15 21.86 18.07
C GLU A 261 -9.20 21.41 19.19
N THR A 262 -9.65 20.50 20.05
CA THR A 262 -8.82 19.92 21.11
C THR A 262 -7.65 19.12 20.53
N PHE A 263 -7.88 18.29 19.49
CA PHE A 263 -6.81 17.55 18.80
C PHE A 263 -5.83 18.48 18.09
N HIS A 264 -6.33 19.55 17.45
CA HIS A 264 -5.49 20.54 16.79
C HIS A 264 -4.52 21.22 17.78
N ASN A 265 -5.02 21.54 18.98
CA ASN A 265 -4.26 22.21 20.03
C ASN A 265 -3.38 21.27 20.86
N ASP A 266 -3.57 19.95 20.76
CA ASP A 266 -2.76 18.94 21.44
C ASP A 266 -1.43 18.69 20.72
N LEU A 267 -0.51 19.66 20.86
CA LEU A 267 0.80 19.66 20.21
C LEU A 267 1.65 18.42 20.55
N ALA A 268 1.40 17.76 21.69
CA ALA A 268 2.20 16.63 22.15
C ALA A 268 1.90 15.31 21.41
N ASN A 269 0.71 15.18 20.81
CA ASN A 269 0.27 13.96 20.15
C ASN A 269 0.38 13.98 18.62
N TRP A 270 0.94 15.06 18.06
CA TRP A 270 1.32 15.13 16.65
C TRP A 270 2.65 14.41 16.41
N VAL A 271 2.62 13.33 15.64
CA VAL A 271 3.79 12.48 15.40
C VAL A 271 4.26 12.62 13.95
N ARG A 272 5.56 12.80 13.76
CA ARG A 272 6.22 12.77 12.45
C ARG A 272 6.81 11.39 12.22
N PHE A 273 6.67 10.87 11.00
CA PHE A 273 7.31 9.61 10.60
C PHE A 273 8.48 9.92 9.67
N GLY A 274 9.67 9.42 10.00
CA GLY A 274 10.89 9.70 9.23
C GLY A 274 11.19 11.21 9.16
N ASP A 275 11.57 11.67 7.97
CA ASP A 275 11.98 13.06 7.71
C ASP A 275 10.81 13.97 7.28
N ALA A 276 9.54 13.53 7.45
CA ALA A 276 8.35 14.29 7.06
C ALA A 276 8.35 15.70 7.63
N GLU A 277 7.95 16.75 6.90
CA GLU A 277 7.97 18.15 7.34
C GLU A 277 7.08 18.41 8.57
N PRO A 278 7.28 19.51 9.33
CA PRO A 278 6.43 19.82 10.49
C PRO A 278 4.92 19.93 10.15
N GLY A 279 4.59 20.30 8.91
CA GLY A 279 3.21 20.36 8.41
C GLY A 279 2.57 19.00 8.15
N ASP A 280 3.39 17.96 7.96
CA ASP A 280 2.98 16.59 7.63
C ASP A 280 2.89 15.70 8.87
N ALA A 281 2.96 16.28 10.06
CA ALA A 281 2.71 15.56 11.29
C ALA A 281 1.30 14.96 11.26
N LEU A 282 1.19 13.73 11.74
CA LEU A 282 -0.06 12.96 11.77
C LEU A 282 -0.59 12.86 13.19
N TYR A 283 -1.89 12.94 13.32
CA TYR A 283 -2.62 12.71 14.56
C TYR A 283 -3.45 11.43 14.44
N ARG A 284 -3.48 10.65 15.53
CA ARG A 284 -4.27 9.42 15.63
C ARG A 284 -5.69 9.77 16.06
N VAL A 285 -6.60 9.93 15.10
CA VAL A 285 -8.01 10.23 15.39
C VAL A 285 -8.78 8.91 15.55
N PRO A 286 -9.35 8.62 16.73
CA PRO A 286 -10.11 7.39 16.93
C PRO A 286 -11.29 7.29 15.95
N LEU A 287 -11.50 6.10 15.38
CA LEU A 287 -12.58 5.88 14.41
C LEU A 287 -13.97 6.24 14.96
N SER A 288 -14.19 6.05 16.26
CA SER A 288 -15.44 6.39 16.96
C SER A 288 -15.71 7.89 17.08
N THR A 289 -14.69 8.73 16.85
CA THR A 289 -14.80 10.19 16.96
C THR A 289 -15.05 10.88 15.63
N LEU A 290 -14.98 10.13 14.52
CA LEU A 290 -15.24 10.63 13.19
C LEU A 290 -16.71 11.07 13.03
N PRO A 291 -17.00 12.00 12.09
CA PRO A 291 -18.36 12.44 11.81
C PRO A 291 -19.19 11.26 11.35
#